data_AF-A0A174QX40-F1
#
_entry.id   AF-A0A174QX40-F1
#
_cell.length_a   1.000
_cell.length_b   1.000
_cell.length_c   1.000
_cell.angle_alpha   90.00
_cell.angle_beta   90.00
_cell.angle_gamma   90.00
#
_symmetry.space_group_name_H-M   'P 1'
#
loop_
_entity.id
_entity.type
_entity.pdbx_description
1 polymer ?
#
loop_
_entity_poly.entity_id
_entity_poly.type
_entity_poly.pdbx_seq_one_letter_code
_entity_poly.pdbx_strand_id
1 'polypeptide(L)'
;MIITGMAHFESVAQKKLVEWYHKNRPEVQIDLGNVFVVWSCKTLQNYKCLASTTISGDGIYAEYTYNGDKQELYEDVYGKITNTCHTEE
;
A
#
# COMPACT_ATOMS: atom_id res chain seq x y z
N MET A 1 16.43 5.45 1.66
CA MET A 1 15.45 6.37 1.05
C MET A 1 15.06 7.37 2.12
N ILE A 2 15.00 8.68 1.86
CA ILE A 2 14.67 9.66 2.91
C ILE A 2 13.22 10.11 2.73
N ILE A 3 12.35 9.71 3.65
CA ILE A 3 10.97 10.20 3.74
C ILE A 3 10.94 11.54 4.47
N THR A 4 10.32 12.54 3.85
CA THR A 4 10.30 13.94 4.33
C THR A 4 8.96 14.35 4.92
N GLY A 5 7.94 13.49 4.84
CA GLY A 5 6.58 13.79 5.30
C GLY A 5 5.57 12.73 4.86
N MET A 6 4.35 12.80 5.39
CA MET A 6 3.30 11.82 5.10
C MET A 6 2.97 11.75 3.61
N ALA A 7 2.74 12.89 2.96
CA ALA A 7 2.43 12.92 1.52
C ALA A 7 3.56 12.32 0.66
N HIS A 8 4.82 12.50 1.05
CA HIS A 8 5.95 11.87 0.36
C HIS A 8 5.95 10.36 0.59
N PHE A 9 5.73 9.90 1.83
CA PHE A 9 5.61 8.48 2.14
C PHE A 9 4.48 7.80 1.35
N GLU A 10 3.28 8.38 1.33
CA GLU A 10 2.14 7.85 0.58
C GLU A 10 2.42 7.81 -0.92
N SER A 11 3.04 8.86 -1.48
CA SER A 11 3.44 8.86 -2.90
C SER A 11 4.46 7.76 -3.21
N VAL A 12 5.39 7.47 -2.30
CA VAL A 12 6.33 6.36 -2.44
C VAL A 12 5.60 5.03 -2.41
N ALA A 13 4.71 4.82 -1.43
CA ALA A 13 3.92 3.60 -1.30
C ALA A 13 3.07 3.33 -2.56
N GLN A 14 2.39 4.35 -3.08
CA GLN A 14 1.62 4.24 -4.32
C GLN A 14 2.49 3.81 -5.51
N LYS A 15 3.67 4.42 -5.67
CA LYS A 15 4.61 4.05 -6.73
C LYS A 15 5.11 2.62 -6.57
N LYS A 16 5.42 2.19 -5.34
CA LYS A 16 5.86 0.82 -5.07
C LYS A 16 4.79 -0.21 -5.42
N LEU A 17 3.52 0.08 -5.16
CA LEU A 17 2.45 -0.84 -5.53
C LEU A 17 2.29 -0.95 -7.05
N VAL A 18 2.39 0.17 -7.78
CA VAL A 18 2.40 0.16 -9.25
C VAL A 18 3.58 -0.67 -9.79
N GLU A 19 4.79 -0.46 -9.26
CA GLU A 19 5.99 -1.23 -9.61
C GLU A 19 5.80 -2.74 -9.33
N TRP A 20 5.19 -3.07 -8.17
CA TRP A 20 4.87 -4.46 -7.82
C TRP A 20 3.91 -5.07 -8.83
N TYR A 21 2.88 -4.34 -9.27
CA TYR A 21 1.95 -4.80 -10.30
C TYR A 21 2.64 -5.02 -11.64
N HIS A 22 3.41 -4.07 -12.15
CA HIS A 22 4.11 -4.23 -13.43
C HIS A 22 5.09 -5.42 -13.41
N LYS A 23 5.65 -5.74 -12.24
CA LYS A 23 6.55 -6.89 -12.06
C LYS A 23 5.82 -8.22 -11.95
N ASN A 24 4.74 -8.29 -11.15
CA ASN A 24 4.10 -9.55 -10.76
C ASN A 24 2.81 -9.86 -11.52
N ARG A 25 2.20 -8.85 -12.16
CA ARG A 25 0.97 -8.91 -12.95
C ARG A 25 1.09 -8.01 -14.19
N PRO A 26 2.08 -8.24 -15.08
CA PRO A 26 2.38 -7.37 -16.21
C PRO A 26 1.22 -7.20 -17.21
N GLU A 27 0.25 -8.11 -17.20
CA GLU A 27 -0.98 -8.04 -17.98
C GLU A 27 -1.96 -6.98 -17.48
N VAL A 28 -1.89 -6.59 -16.20
CA VAL A 28 -2.75 -5.58 -15.59
C VAL A 28 -2.17 -4.20 -15.86
N GLN A 29 -2.89 -3.39 -16.64
CA GLN A 29 -2.55 -1.98 -16.82
C GLN A 29 -2.97 -1.18 -15.60
N ILE A 30 -2.00 -0.57 -14.93
CA ILE A 30 -2.20 0.19 -13.70
C ILE A 30 -1.27 1.40 -13.66
N ASP A 31 -1.78 2.51 -13.12
CA ASP A 31 -1.02 3.70 -12.80
C ASP A 31 -1.35 4.23 -11.39
N LEU A 32 -0.79 5.39 -11.02
CA LEU A 32 -1.00 5.99 -9.70
C LEU A 32 -2.46 6.35 -9.41
N GLY A 33 -3.26 6.64 -10.43
CA GLY A 33 -4.70 6.94 -10.30
C GLY A 33 -5.53 5.72 -9.87
N ASN A 34 -4.99 4.51 -10.03
CA ASN A 34 -5.64 3.29 -9.56
C ASN A 34 -5.32 2.97 -8.10
N VAL A 35 -4.31 3.60 -7.48
CA VAL A 35 -3.85 3.25 -6.13
C VAL A 35 -4.35 4.28 -5.12
N PHE A 36 -5.02 3.80 -4.07
CA PHE A 36 -5.48 4.64 -2.96
C PHE A 36 -4.95 4.11 -1.62
N VAL A 37 -4.70 5.04 -0.71
CA VAL A 37 -4.34 4.75 0.67
C VAL A 37 -5.62 4.53 1.47
N VAL A 38 -5.75 3.34 2.07
CA VAL A 38 -6.88 2.97 2.94
C VAL A 38 -6.74 3.66 4.29
N TRP A 39 -5.54 3.62 4.85
CA TRP A 39 -5.18 4.34 6.07
C TRP A 39 -3.66 4.55 6.11
N SER A 40 -3.25 5.60 6.81
CA SER A 40 -1.84 5.87 7.09
C SER A 40 -1.66 6.43 8.50
N CYS A 41 -0.49 6.22 9.08
CA CYS A 41 -0.12 6.81 10.36
C CYS A 41 1.38 7.09 10.44
N LYS A 42 1.74 7.98 11.37
CA LYS A 42 3.12 8.30 11.72
C LYS A 42 3.28 8.19 13.22
N THR A 43 4.32 7.47 13.65
CA THR A 43 4.74 7.40 15.05
C THR A 43 6.23 7.71 15.10
N LEU A 44 6.58 8.86 15.70
CA LEU A 44 7.94 9.39 15.67
C LEU A 44 8.46 9.47 14.22
N GLN A 45 9.57 8.81 13.88
CA GLN A 45 10.14 8.81 12.52
C GLN A 45 9.62 7.68 11.63
N ASN A 46 8.74 6.83 12.14
CA ASN A 46 8.21 5.69 11.42
C ASN A 46 6.88 6.05 10.75
N TYR A 47 6.68 5.51 9.56
CA TYR A 47 5.45 5.67 8.80
C TYR A 47 4.89 4.29 8.46
N LYS A 48 3.56 4.19 8.44
CA LYS A 48 2.88 2.98 8.01
C LYS A 48 1.63 3.34 7.21
N CYS A 49 1.36 2.61 6.15
CA CYS A 49 0.09 2.70 5.46
C CYS A 49 -0.35 1.36 4.91
N LEU A 50 -1.66 1.21 4.75
CA LEU A 50 -2.27 0.18 3.93
C LEU A 50 -2.79 0.85 2.65
N ALA A 51 -2.39 0.31 1.50
CA ALA A 51 -2.85 0.73 0.19
C ALA A 51 -3.63 -0.39 -0.49
N SER A 52 -4.51 -0.03 -1.41
CA SER A 52 -5.24 -0.96 -2.26
C SER A 52 -5.45 -0.33 -3.63
N THR A 53 -6.08 -1.06 -4.55
CA THR A 53 -6.28 -0.60 -5.93
C THR A 53 -7.75 -0.61 -6.32
N THR A 54 -8.06 0.15 -7.37
CA THR A 54 -9.39 0.15 -8.00
C THR A 54 -9.57 -0.98 -9.03
N ILE A 55 -8.59 -1.88 -9.18
CA ILE A 55 -8.66 -3.00 -10.12
C ILE A 55 -9.73 -3.99 -9.64
N SER A 56 -10.78 -4.14 -10.44
CA SER A 56 -11.92 -4.99 -10.08
C SER A 56 -11.50 -6.46 -9.91
N GLY A 57 -11.84 -7.03 -8.75
CA GLY A 57 -11.60 -8.45 -8.47
C GLY A 57 -10.15 -8.81 -8.12
N ASP A 58 -9.24 -7.84 -7.98
CA ASP A 58 -7.84 -8.13 -7.63
C ASP A 58 -7.66 -8.63 -6.19
N GLY A 59 -8.51 -8.13 -5.28
CA GLY A 59 -8.46 -8.37 -3.84
C GLY A 59 -7.15 -7.91 -3.19
N ILE A 60 -6.36 -7.04 -3.81
CA ILE A 60 -5.00 -6.75 -3.32
C ILE A 60 -4.99 -5.65 -2.27
N TYR A 61 -4.28 -5.93 -1.17
CA TYR A 61 -3.86 -4.93 -0.20
C TYR A 61 -2.34 -4.98 -0.07
N ALA A 62 -1.70 -3.82 0.01
CA ALA A 62 -0.27 -3.71 0.26
C ALA A 62 -0.03 -2.86 1.51
N GLU A 63 0.69 -3.41 2.46
CA GLU A 63 1.17 -2.71 3.64
C GLU A 63 2.59 -2.21 3.37
N TYR A 64 2.81 -0.92 3.65
CA TYR A 64 4.14 -0.33 3.63
C TYR A 64 4.50 0.12 5.03
N THR A 65 5.67 -0.30 5.50
CA THR A 65 6.22 0.12 6.78
C THR A 65 7.58 0.75 6.53
N TYR A 66 7.73 2.03 6.86
CA TYR A 66 9.01 2.74 6.77
C TYR A 66 9.62 2.91 8.16
N ASN A 67 10.81 2.34 8.34
CA ASN A 67 11.64 2.51 9.52
C ASN A 67 12.50 3.78 9.35
N GLY A 68 12.19 4.84 10.10
CA GLY A 68 12.88 6.12 9.99
C GLY A 68 14.30 6.12 10.56
N ASP A 69 14.57 5.27 11.55
CA ASP A 69 15.89 5.17 12.17
C ASP A 69 16.89 4.48 11.23
N LYS A 70 16.44 3.45 10.51
CA LYS A 70 17.24 2.69 9.55
C LYS A 70 17.12 3.18 8.10
N GLN A 71 16.14 4.02 7.82
CA GLN A 71 15.78 4.51 6.48
C GLN A 71 15.41 3.40 5.49
N GLU A 72 14.69 2.39 5.99
CA GLU A 72 14.28 1.18 5.26
C GLU A 72 12.78 1.19 5.01
N LEU A 73 12.37 0.76 3.81
CA LEU A 73 10.97 0.56 3.46
C LEU A 73 10.72 -0.94 3.28
N TYR A 74 9.73 -1.44 4.00
CA TYR A 74 9.24 -2.82 3.90
C TYR A 74 7.90 -2.82 3.18
N GLU A 75 7.65 -3.87 2.40
CA GLU A 75 6.45 -4.08 1.61
C GLU A 75 5.92 -5.50 1.88
N ASP A 76 4.66 -5.57 2.32
CA ASP A 76 3.92 -6.82 2.48
C ASP A 76 2.66 -6.76 1.61
N VAL A 77 2.49 -7.72 0.71
CA VAL A 77 1.34 -7.78 -0.21
C VAL A 77 0.43 -8.95 0.15
N TYR A 78 -0.85 -8.65 0.36
CA TYR A 78 -1.89 -9.57 0.79
C TYR A 78 -2.98 -9.71 -0.28
N GLY A 79 -3.61 -10.88 -0.30
CA GLY A 79 -4.85 -11.12 -1.04
C GLY A 79 -6.04 -11.21 -0.08
N LYS A 80 -7.14 -10.58 -0.45
CA LYS A 80 -8.42 -10.67 0.26
C LYS A 80 -8.95 -12.10 0.16
N ILE A 81 -9.24 -12.72 1.30
CA ILE A 81 -9.70 -14.11 1.38
C ILE A 81 -11.22 -14.19 1.33
N THR A 82 -11.93 -13.46 2.21
CA THR A 82 -13.39 -13.44 2.26
C THR A 82 -13.92 -12.04 2.61
N ASN A 83 -15.21 -11.83 2.42
CA ASN A 83 -15.95 -10.69 2.93
C ASN A 83 -17.25 -11.19 3.56
N THR A 84 -17.37 -11.03 4.87
CA THR A 84 -18.56 -11.47 5.62
C THR A 84 -19.21 -10.24 6.23
N CYS A 85 -20.51 -10.08 5.98
CA CYS A 85 -21.33 -9.10 6.69
C CYS A 85 -21.81 -9.74 7.99
N HIS A 86 -21.42 -9.18 9.13
CA HIS A 86 -21.92 -9.60 10.44
C HIS A 86 -23.13 -8.74 10.79
N THR A 87 -24.26 -9.37 11.08
CA THR A 87 -25.53 -8.66 11.34
C THR A 87 -25.82 -8.46 12.82
N GLU A 88 -25.13 -9.19 13.70
CA GLU A 88 -25.35 -9.21 15.16
C GLU A 88 -24.02 -9.55 15.87
N GLU A 89 -23.87 -9.13 17.14
CA GLU A 89 -22.69 -9.36 18.00
C GLU A 89 -22.69 -10.72 18.71
#